data_AF-A0A0M2KBD1-F1
#
_entry.id   AF-A0A0M2KBD1-F1
#
_cell.length_a   1.000
_cell.length_b   1.000
_cell.length_c   1.000
_cell.angle_alpha   90.00
_cell.angle_beta   90.00
_cell.angle_gamma   90.00
#
_symmetry.space_group_name_H-M   'P 1'
#
loop_
_entity.id
_entity.type
_entity.pdbx_description
1 polymer ?
#
loop_
_entity_poly.entity_id
_entity_poly.type
_entity_poly.pdbx_seq_one_letter_code
_entity_poly.pdbx_strand_id
1 'polypeptide(L)'
;MYIFSISMAFADQVSIRKITEVKINETGKSKDGSGNVKNGWLAFKITEKDVRGFFSEAYPVPLNFNIHERYSPCYAKGTIEFSNNTRGKWKISSIGGGTLRWDTGDVVTLFYNN
;
A
#
# COMPACT_ATOMS: atom_id res chain seq x y z
N MET A 1 25.47 33.24 -37.10
CA MET A 1 25.83 31.90 -36.57
C MET A 1 24.93 31.65 -35.37
N TYR A 2 23.91 30.78 -35.50
CA TYR A 2 22.96 30.48 -34.42
C TYR A 2 23.31 29.10 -33.84
N ILE A 3 23.61 29.06 -32.55
CA ILE A 3 23.89 27.82 -31.82
C ILE A 3 22.57 27.38 -31.19
N PHE A 4 21.98 26.28 -31.68
CA PHE A 4 20.85 25.63 -31.04
C PHE A 4 21.36 24.68 -29.96
N SER A 5 21.06 24.98 -28.70
CA SER A 5 21.32 24.08 -27.57
C SER A 5 20.18 23.08 -27.45
N ILE A 6 20.47 21.79 -27.68
CA ILE A 6 19.51 20.70 -27.47
C ILE A 6 19.56 20.33 -25.99
N SER A 7 18.55 20.73 -25.23
CA SER A 7 18.34 20.26 -23.85
C SER A 7 17.90 18.80 -23.88
N MET A 8 18.84 17.89 -23.67
CA MET A 8 18.56 16.46 -23.56
C MET A 8 17.97 16.18 -22.17
N ALA A 9 16.65 16.00 -22.11
CA ALA A 9 15.98 15.53 -20.90
C ALA A 9 16.31 14.04 -20.69
N PHE A 10 17.01 13.72 -19.61
CA PHE A 10 17.17 12.34 -19.17
C PHE A 10 15.81 11.86 -18.65
N ALA A 11 15.19 10.92 -19.36
CA ALA A 11 14.07 10.18 -18.80
C ALA A 11 14.63 9.27 -17.70
N ASP A 12 14.34 9.59 -16.44
CA ASP A 12 14.58 8.67 -15.33
C ASP A 12 13.87 7.36 -15.66
N GLN A 13 14.64 6.29 -15.89
CA GLN A 13 14.09 4.95 -15.92
C GLN A 13 13.48 4.72 -14.54
N VAL A 14 12.15 4.77 -14.44
CA VAL A 14 11.42 4.38 -13.25
C VAL A 14 11.76 2.92 -13.02
N SER A 15 12.77 2.67 -12.18
CA SER A 15 13.14 1.34 -11.75
C SER A 15 11.92 0.77 -11.05
N ILE A 16 11.21 -0.14 -11.72
CA ILE A 16 10.12 -0.90 -11.14
C ILE A 16 10.69 -1.60 -9.90
N ARG A 17 10.33 -1.10 -8.71
CA ARG A 17 10.80 -1.63 -7.44
C ARG A 17 10.16 -3.00 -7.27
N LYS A 18 10.97 -4.07 -7.31
CA LYS A 18 10.47 -5.44 -7.11
C LYS A 18 10.32 -5.71 -5.62
N ILE A 19 9.24 -6.35 -5.22
CA ILE A 19 9.03 -6.74 -3.82
C ILE A 19 9.93 -7.93 -3.51
N THR A 20 10.86 -7.78 -2.57
CA THR A 20 11.79 -8.84 -2.16
C THR A 20 11.23 -9.62 -0.98
N GLU A 21 10.58 -8.94 -0.03
CA GLU A 21 10.03 -9.57 1.17
C GLU A 21 8.67 -8.97 1.54
N VAL A 22 7.77 -9.82 2.01
CA VAL A 22 6.50 -9.43 2.63
C VAL A 22 6.38 -10.18 3.95
N LYS A 23 6.09 -9.45 5.03
CA LYS A 23 5.73 -10.05 6.32
C LYS A 23 4.33 -9.59 6.69
N ILE A 24 3.48 -10.54 7.08
CA ILE A 24 2.14 -10.26 7.59
C ILE A 24 2.22 -10.38 9.11
N ASN A 25 2.10 -9.25 9.80
CA ASN A 25 2.23 -9.22 11.27
C ASN A 25 0.89 -9.44 11.96
N GLU A 26 -0.20 -8.89 11.41
CA GLU A 26 -1.54 -9.06 11.97
C GLU A 26 -2.59 -9.09 10.85
N THR A 27 -3.63 -9.90 11.04
CA THR A 27 -4.81 -9.98 10.16
C THR A 27 -6.08 -9.88 11.00
N GLY A 28 -7.15 -9.32 10.42
CA GLY A 28 -8.49 -9.32 11.03
C GLY A 28 -8.65 -8.41 12.26
N LYS A 29 -7.93 -7.28 12.32
CA LYS A 29 -8.12 -6.28 13.38
C LYS A 29 -9.26 -5.33 13.02
N SER A 30 -10.04 -4.96 14.05
CA SER A 30 -10.96 -3.83 14.03
C SER A 30 -10.31 -2.61 14.68
N LYS A 31 -10.53 -1.41 14.14
CA LYS A 31 -10.20 -0.16 14.85
C LYS A 31 -11.17 0.12 16.01
N ASP A 32 -12.39 -0.42 15.93
CA ASP A 32 -13.43 -0.30 16.93
C ASP A 32 -13.33 -1.49 17.90
N GLY A 33 -12.75 -1.26 19.08
CA GLY A 33 -12.59 -2.26 20.14
C GLY A 33 -13.90 -2.70 20.81
N SER A 34 -15.06 -2.35 20.25
CA SER A 34 -16.36 -2.74 20.78
C SER A 34 -16.63 -4.21 20.42
N GLY A 35 -16.68 -5.07 21.45
CA GLY A 35 -16.83 -6.53 21.32
C GLY A 35 -18.16 -7.04 20.74
N ASN A 36 -18.92 -6.21 20.02
CA ASN A 36 -20.27 -6.51 19.53
C ASN A 36 -20.36 -6.76 18.01
N VAL A 37 -19.26 -6.62 17.28
CA VAL A 37 -19.17 -7.13 15.90
C VAL A 37 -18.15 -8.25 16.00
N LYS A 38 -18.56 -9.52 16.07
CA LYS A 38 -17.63 -10.63 16.36
C LYS A 38 -17.34 -11.56 15.18
N ASN A 39 -18.07 -11.48 14.08
CA ASN A 39 -18.02 -12.59 13.10
C ASN A 39 -17.49 -12.23 11.70
N GLY A 40 -17.54 -10.98 11.24
CA GLY A 40 -17.17 -10.64 9.85
C GLY A 40 -15.66 -10.45 9.60
N TRP A 41 -14.97 -9.78 10.50
CA TRP A 41 -13.57 -9.35 10.32
C TRP A 41 -12.50 -10.39 10.70
N LEU A 42 -12.83 -11.39 11.54
CA LEU A 42 -11.94 -12.53 11.78
C LEU A 42 -11.73 -13.38 10.51
N ALA A 43 -12.66 -13.28 9.56
CA ALA A 43 -12.58 -13.98 8.28
C ALA A 43 -11.63 -13.28 7.29
N PHE A 44 -11.24 -12.02 7.53
CA PHE A 44 -10.31 -11.34 6.64
C PHE A 44 -8.90 -11.90 6.83
N LYS A 45 -8.55 -12.82 5.94
CA LYS A 45 -7.22 -13.38 5.80
C LYS A 45 -6.68 -12.92 4.46
N ILE A 46 -5.50 -12.33 4.48
CA ILE A 46 -4.75 -11.95 3.30
C ILE A 46 -3.51 -12.85 3.23
N THR A 47 -3.14 -13.29 2.04
CA THR A 47 -1.91 -14.06 1.80
C THR A 47 -0.79 -13.16 1.31
N GLU A 48 0.45 -13.65 1.30
CA GLU A 48 1.56 -12.92 0.69
C GLU A 48 1.29 -12.61 -0.80
N LYS A 49 0.67 -13.55 -1.53
CA LYS A 49 0.29 -13.37 -2.93
C LYS A 49 -0.65 -12.18 -3.11
N ASP A 50 -1.65 -12.05 -2.23
CA ASP A 50 -2.62 -10.96 -2.28
C ASP A 50 -1.96 -9.61 -1.95
N VAL A 51 -1.04 -9.58 -0.98
CA VAL A 51 -0.26 -8.37 -0.67
C VAL A 51 0.59 -7.95 -1.88
N ARG A 52 1.25 -8.91 -2.54
CA ARG A 52 2.04 -8.64 -3.74
C ARG A 52 1.16 -8.13 -4.90
N GLY A 53 0.00 -8.75 -5.11
CA GLY A 53 -0.98 -8.30 -6.11
C GLY A 53 -1.47 -6.88 -5.82
N PHE A 54 -1.85 -6.60 -4.57
CA PHE A 54 -2.23 -5.27 -4.14
C PHE A 54 -1.17 -4.23 -4.49
N PHE A 55 0.10 -4.44 -4.15
CA PHE A 55 1.16 -3.47 -4.46
C PHE A 55 1.55 -3.41 -5.94
N SER A 56 1.18 -4.40 -6.74
CA SER A 56 1.41 -4.40 -8.19
C SER A 56 0.33 -3.64 -8.96
N GLU A 57 -0.89 -3.58 -8.43
CA GLU A 57 -2.06 -3.09 -9.15
C GLU A 57 -2.73 -1.88 -8.49
N ALA A 58 -2.48 -1.64 -7.20
CA ALA A 58 -2.98 -0.48 -6.50
C ALA A 58 -2.32 0.81 -7.00
N TYR A 59 -3.09 1.88 -7.01
CA TYR A 59 -2.63 3.21 -7.40
C TYR A 59 -2.76 4.21 -6.25
N PRO A 60 -1.94 5.27 -6.23
CA PRO A 60 -2.04 6.32 -5.23
C PRO A 60 -3.38 7.06 -5.32
N VAL A 61 -4.00 7.28 -4.18
CA VAL A 61 -5.23 8.07 -4.04
C VAL A 61 -5.06 9.13 -2.95
N PRO A 62 -5.85 10.22 -2.96
CA PRO A 62 -5.87 11.16 -1.85
C PRO A 62 -6.24 10.48 -0.53
N LEU A 63 -5.71 10.98 0.58
CA LEU A 63 -5.91 10.39 1.92
C LEU A 63 -7.40 10.23 2.28
N ASN A 64 -8.22 11.22 1.91
CA ASN A 64 -9.66 11.24 2.19
C ASN A 64 -10.41 10.01 1.63
N PHE A 65 -9.90 9.40 0.56
CA PHE A 65 -10.50 8.26 -0.11
C PHE A 65 -10.63 7.04 0.83
N ASN A 66 -9.55 6.70 1.55
CA ASN A 66 -9.54 5.53 2.45
C ASN A 66 -10.16 5.81 3.84
N ILE A 67 -10.37 7.08 4.22
CA ILE A 67 -10.92 7.44 5.53
C ILE A 67 -12.42 7.78 5.48
N HIS A 68 -12.95 8.21 4.34
CA HIS A 68 -14.36 8.60 4.20
C HIS A 68 -15.11 7.75 3.19
N GLU A 69 -14.56 7.59 1.98
CA GLU A 69 -15.29 6.93 0.88
C GLU A 69 -15.22 5.41 0.98
N ARG A 70 -14.09 4.88 1.43
CA ARG A 70 -13.80 3.46 1.54
C ARG A 70 -13.21 3.12 2.90
N TYR A 71 -13.84 3.61 3.98
CA TYR A 71 -13.48 3.18 5.33
C TYR A 71 -13.89 1.73 5.55
N SER A 72 -12.93 0.88 5.93
CA SER A 72 -13.22 -0.43 6.51
C SER A 72 -12.46 -0.58 7.82
N PRO A 73 -13.16 -0.92 8.92
CA PRO A 73 -12.51 -1.15 10.20
C PRO A 73 -11.70 -2.44 10.18
N CYS A 74 -11.96 -3.37 9.26
CA CYS A 74 -11.25 -4.63 9.11
C CYS A 74 -9.99 -4.46 8.25
N TYR A 75 -8.83 -4.75 8.84
CA TYR A 75 -7.56 -4.65 8.14
C TYR A 75 -6.54 -5.70 8.57
N ALA A 76 -5.55 -5.87 7.69
CA ALA A 76 -4.30 -6.55 7.94
C ALA A 76 -3.16 -5.52 7.91
N LYS A 77 -2.07 -5.80 8.61
CA LYS A 77 -0.87 -4.97 8.60
C LYS A 77 0.39 -5.82 8.58
N GLY A 78 1.45 -5.24 8.06
CA GLY A 78 2.71 -5.95 7.90
C GLY A 78 3.87 -5.04 7.54
N THR A 79 4.97 -5.65 7.11
CA THR A 79 6.11 -4.96 6.50
C THR A 79 6.32 -5.43 5.07
N ILE A 80 6.95 -4.57 4.29
CA ILE A 80 7.33 -4.85 2.91
C ILE A 80 8.72 -4.32 2.64
N GLU A 81 9.53 -5.09 1.91
CA GLU A 81 10.84 -4.69 1.43
C GLU A 81 10.89 -4.76 -0.10
N PHE A 82 11.62 -3.82 -0.70
CA PHE A 82 11.81 -3.73 -2.13
C PHE A 82 13.29 -3.91 -2.52
N SER A 83 13.52 -4.28 -3.78
CA SER A 83 14.84 -4.59 -4.35
C SER A 83 15.84 -3.44 -4.33
N ASN A 84 15.38 -2.21 -4.13
CA ASN A 84 16.23 -1.02 -3.95
C ASN A 84 16.52 -0.71 -2.47
N ASN A 85 16.36 -1.70 -1.58
CA ASN A 85 16.51 -1.58 -0.13
C ASN A 85 15.55 -0.58 0.53
N THR A 86 14.47 -0.16 -0.15
CA THR A 86 13.40 0.61 0.50
C THR A 86 12.44 -0.30 1.24
N ARG A 87 11.98 0.15 2.40
CA ARG A 87 11.19 -0.64 3.34
C ARG A 87 10.08 0.20 3.95
N GLY A 88 9.02 -0.45 4.38
CA GLY A 88 7.93 0.23 5.06
C GLY A 88 6.94 -0.70 5.73
N LYS A 89 6.04 -0.07 6.48
CA LYS A 89 4.91 -0.70 7.15
C LYS A 89 3.65 -0.45 6.34
N TRP A 90 2.91 -1.50 6.06
CA TRP A 90 1.66 -1.40 5.31
C TRP A 90 0.47 -1.77 6.18
N LYS A 91 -0.68 -1.21 5.80
CA LYS A 91 -2.00 -1.59 6.28
C LYS A 91 -2.92 -1.71 5.07
N ILE A 92 -3.57 -2.86 4.90
CA ILE A 92 -4.51 -3.13 3.80
C ILE A 92 -5.85 -3.51 4.43
N SER A 93 -6.92 -2.85 3.98
CA SER A 93 -8.28 -3.10 4.42
C SER A 93 -8.98 -4.11 3.53
N SER A 94 -10.03 -4.73 4.07
CA SER A 94 -10.82 -5.75 3.37
C SER A 94 -11.54 -5.27 2.10
N ILE A 95 -11.61 -3.95 1.88
CA ILE A 95 -12.31 -3.33 0.74
C ILE A 95 -11.36 -2.70 -0.27
N GLY A 96 -10.07 -3.06 -0.23
CA GLY A 96 -9.08 -2.64 -1.23
C GLY A 96 -8.43 -1.27 -0.96
N GLY A 97 -8.75 -0.60 0.15
CA GLY A 97 -7.99 0.59 0.59
C GLY A 97 -6.77 0.20 1.42
N GLY A 98 -5.63 0.85 1.20
CA GLY A 98 -4.42 0.63 1.99
C GLY A 98 -3.54 1.86 2.19
N THR A 99 -2.58 1.75 3.10
CA THR A 99 -1.55 2.77 3.34
C THR A 99 -0.20 2.09 3.43
N LEU A 100 0.82 2.73 2.85
CA LEU A 100 2.23 2.36 3.03
C LEU A 100 2.95 3.52 3.70
N ARG A 101 3.48 3.28 4.89
CA ARG A 101 4.36 4.21 5.60
C ARG A 101 5.80 3.73 5.42
N TRP A 102 6.59 4.50 4.70
CA TRP A 102 8.01 4.26 4.51
C TRP A 102 8.78 4.44 5.82
N ASP A 103 9.90 3.75 5.96
CA ASP A 103 10.78 3.92 7.12
C ASP A 103 11.39 5.35 7.20
N THR A 104 11.39 6.08 6.08
CA THR A 104 11.72 7.52 6.02
C THR A 104 10.69 8.41 6.69
N GLY A 105 9.48 7.90 6.94
CA GLY A 105 8.36 8.62 7.53
C GLY A 105 7.26 8.99 6.54
N ASP A 106 7.55 9.00 5.23
CA ASP A 106 6.58 9.31 4.18
C ASP A 106 5.41 8.32 4.16
N VAL A 107 4.20 8.80 3.86
CA VAL A 107 2.99 7.97 3.82
C VAL A 107 2.32 8.11 2.47
N VAL A 108 2.02 6.97 1.85
CA VAL A 108 1.24 6.90 0.60
C VAL A 108 -0.08 6.17 0.89
N THR A 109 -1.18 6.75 0.41
CA THR A 109 -2.50 6.15 0.44
C THR A 109 -2.75 5.48 -0.90
N LEU A 110 -3.17 4.22 -0.88
CA LEU A 110 -3.29 3.36 -2.05
C LEU A 110 -4.71 2.79 -2.13
N PHE A 111 -5.19 2.56 -3.35
CA PHE A 111 -6.43 1.85 -3.59
C PHE A 111 -6.27 0.82 -4.70
N TYR A 112 -6.80 -0.36 -4.45
CA TYR A 112 -6.92 -1.45 -5.41
C TYR A 112 -8.38 -1.57 -5.85
N ASN A 113 -8.62 -1.26 -7.13
CA ASN A 113 -9.94 -1.39 -7.74
C ASN A 113 -10.00 -2.72 -8.51
N ASN A 114 -10.55 -3.73 -7.87
CA ASN A 114 -10.74 -5.06 -8.46
C ASN A 114 -11.86 -5.07 -9.50
#